data_AF-A0A6B9YHM0-F1
#
_entry.id   AF-A0A6B9YHM0-F1
#
_cell.length_a   1.000
_cell.length_b   1.000
_cell.length_c   1.000
_cell.angle_alpha   90.00
_cell.angle_beta   90.00
_cell.angle_gamma   90.00
#
_symmetry.space_group_name_H-M   'P 1'
#
loop_
_entity.id
_entity.type
_entity.pdbx_description
1 polymer ?
#
loop_
_entity_poly.entity_id
_entity_poly.type
_entity_poly.pdbx_seq_one_letter_code
_entity_poly.pdbx_strand_id
1 'polypeptide(L)'
;MKKLLVLLLSGIIIFAFPAYLEATINGEKDQSIDIATSPHKIFFNLQNLKPGDFSTKEMTIYNKGEEDFNYLFTNRFLTGSEKLYNEFLLTVRDKNGVLFDGKLKNFEELASRELKSGDSEVLTFKVEMPYELGNEFQGLSTEFQFKVFVEGTLGGAIPVEHRLPETSTNMFHYMILGIMLLLGGGSLYYFQKRKKNIDKE
;
A
#
# COMPACT_ATOMS: atom_id res chain seq x y z
N MET A 1 2.02 59.38 -17.50
CA MET A 1 0.84 58.59 -17.93
C MET A 1 1.23 57.21 -18.47
N LYS A 2 2.06 57.08 -19.53
CA LYS A 2 2.49 55.77 -20.08
C LYS A 2 3.11 54.80 -19.05
N LYS A 3 3.95 55.29 -18.12
CA LYS A 3 4.58 54.48 -17.06
C LYS A 3 3.59 53.96 -15.99
N LEU A 4 2.50 54.70 -15.73
CA LEU A 4 1.46 54.30 -14.78
C LEU A 4 0.53 53.24 -15.40
N LEU A 5 0.28 53.39 -16.71
CA LEU A 5 -0.55 52.49 -17.50
C LEU A 5 0.11 51.12 -17.69
N VAL A 6 1.44 51.08 -17.89
CA VAL A 6 2.22 49.81 -17.94
C VAL A 6 2.22 49.09 -16.59
N LEU A 7 2.26 49.81 -15.47
CA LEU A 7 2.28 49.25 -14.11
C LEU A 7 0.90 48.66 -13.72
N LEU A 8 -0.18 49.31 -14.17
CA LEU A 8 -1.55 48.78 -14.04
C LEU A 8 -1.78 47.55 -14.93
N LEU A 9 -1.28 47.55 -16.18
CA LEU A 9 -1.37 46.39 -17.06
C LEU A 9 -0.57 45.18 -16.53
N SER A 10 0.61 45.38 -15.94
CA SER A 10 1.39 44.29 -15.34
C SER A 10 0.73 43.71 -14.10
N GLY A 11 0.03 44.52 -13.30
CA GLY A 11 -0.72 44.05 -12.13
C GLY A 11 -1.94 43.21 -12.51
N ILE A 12 -2.63 43.57 -13.60
CA ILE A 12 -3.80 42.84 -14.11
C ILE A 12 -3.40 41.47 -14.69
N ILE A 13 -2.23 41.37 -15.34
CA ILE A 13 -1.73 40.09 -15.87
C ILE A 13 -1.38 39.11 -14.74
N ILE A 14 -0.87 39.61 -13.61
CA ILE A 14 -0.55 38.79 -12.42
C ILE A 14 -1.81 38.36 -11.67
N PHE A 15 -2.86 39.19 -11.64
CA PHE A 15 -4.15 38.86 -11.02
C PHE A 15 -5.10 38.05 -11.90
N ALA A 16 -4.93 38.07 -13.23
CA ALA A 16 -5.73 37.28 -14.16
C ALA A 16 -5.18 35.85 -14.39
N PHE A 17 -3.96 35.56 -13.94
CA PHE A 17 -3.33 34.25 -14.14
C PHE A 17 -3.79 33.10 -13.20
N PRO A 18 -4.25 33.32 -11.95
CA PRO A 18 -4.58 32.19 -11.06
C PRO A 18 -5.96 31.57 -11.34
N ALA A 19 -6.76 32.13 -12.26
CA ALA A 19 -8.12 31.63 -12.53
C ALA A 19 -8.18 30.43 -13.49
N TYR A 20 -7.06 30.02 -14.10
CA TYR A 20 -7.02 28.86 -15.01
C TYR A 20 -6.34 27.62 -14.42
N LEU A 21 -5.89 27.68 -13.16
CA LEU A 21 -5.44 26.50 -12.42
C LEU A 21 -6.59 25.98 -11.57
N GLU A 22 -7.67 25.54 -12.23
CA GLU A 22 -8.51 24.50 -11.61
C GLU A 22 -7.67 23.22 -11.62
N ALA A 23 -6.87 23.02 -10.57
CA ALA A 23 -6.34 21.71 -10.27
C ALA A 23 -7.53 20.82 -9.89
N THR A 24 -8.08 20.11 -10.87
CA THR A 24 -9.01 19.02 -10.65
C THR A 24 -8.33 18.07 -9.65
N ILE A 25 -8.81 18.06 -8.41
CA ILE A 25 -8.45 17.05 -7.42
C ILE A 25 -9.23 15.79 -7.81
N ASN A 26 -8.80 15.16 -8.90
CA ASN A 26 -8.97 13.72 -9.02
C ASN A 26 -7.74 13.16 -8.33
N GLY A 27 -7.89 12.86 -7.04
CA GLY A 27 -7.07 11.81 -6.46
C GLY A 27 -7.44 10.53 -7.19
N GLU A 28 -6.92 10.35 -8.41
CA GLU A 28 -6.90 9.06 -9.07
C GLU A 28 -6.09 8.18 -8.13
N LYS A 29 -6.83 7.41 -7.34
CA LYS A 29 -6.35 6.13 -6.86
C LYS A 29 -5.89 5.45 -8.15
N ASP A 30 -4.59 5.42 -8.40
CA ASP A 30 -4.02 4.73 -9.54
C ASP A 30 -4.58 3.31 -9.52
N GLN A 31 -5.59 3.05 -10.36
CA GLN A 31 -6.37 1.82 -10.35
C GLN A 31 -5.64 0.71 -11.11
N SER A 32 -4.42 0.97 -11.62
CA SER A 32 -3.60 -0.03 -12.30
C SER A 32 -3.48 -1.31 -11.46
N ILE A 33 -3.16 -1.19 -10.17
CA ILE A 33 -3.00 -2.33 -9.26
C ILE A 33 -3.87 -2.13 -8.00
N ASP A 34 -4.96 -2.89 -7.89
CA ASP A 34 -5.83 -2.95 -6.70
C ASP A 34 -6.11 -4.41 -6.31
N ILE A 35 -5.46 -4.89 -5.24
CA ILE A 35 -5.73 -6.21 -4.66
C ILE A 35 -6.66 -6.07 -3.45
N ALA A 36 -7.68 -6.91 -3.40
CA ALA A 36 -8.56 -7.03 -2.24
C ALA A 36 -8.58 -8.46 -1.72
N THR A 37 -8.70 -8.63 -0.40
CA THR A 37 -8.79 -9.94 0.24
C THR A 37 -10.02 -10.04 1.13
N SER A 38 -10.66 -11.22 1.13
CA SER A 38 -11.78 -11.54 2.01
C SER A 38 -11.59 -12.94 2.63
N PRO A 39 -11.42 -13.04 3.95
CA PRO A 39 -11.20 -11.95 4.91
C PRO A 39 -9.87 -11.23 4.66
N HIS A 40 -9.70 -10.03 5.22
CA HIS A 40 -8.49 -9.23 5.00
C HIS A 40 -7.20 -9.94 5.49
N LYS A 41 -7.31 -10.71 6.58
CA LYS A 41 -6.23 -11.52 7.15
C LYS A 41 -6.79 -12.87 7.59
N ILE A 42 -6.01 -13.93 7.40
CA ILE A 42 -6.31 -15.24 7.98
C ILE A 42 -5.46 -15.39 9.24
N PHE A 43 -6.13 -15.34 10.38
CA PHE A 43 -5.54 -15.52 11.70
C PHE A 43 -5.94 -16.88 12.26
N PHE A 44 -4.98 -17.70 12.67
CA PHE A 44 -5.23 -18.95 13.36
C PHE A 44 -4.91 -18.77 14.84
N ASN A 45 -5.88 -19.11 15.70
CA ASN A 45 -5.69 -19.24 17.13
C ASN A 45 -6.04 -20.67 17.50
N LEU A 46 -5.01 -21.49 17.67
CA LEU A 46 -5.16 -22.92 17.91
C LEU A 46 -4.87 -23.18 19.39
N GLN A 47 -5.91 -23.54 20.14
CA GLN A 47 -5.84 -23.84 21.56
C GLN A 47 -6.59 -25.12 21.85
N ASN A 48 -6.09 -25.90 22.83
CA ASN A 48 -6.74 -27.12 23.30
C ASN A 48 -7.05 -28.15 22.19
N LEU A 49 -6.27 -28.13 21.11
CA LEU A 49 -6.36 -29.13 20.06
C LEU A 49 -5.86 -30.48 20.58
N LYS A 50 -6.51 -31.54 20.12
CA LYS A 50 -6.11 -32.92 20.33
C LYS A 50 -5.44 -33.45 19.05
N PRO A 51 -4.55 -34.45 19.18
CA PRO A 51 -4.01 -35.16 18.02
C PRO A 51 -5.12 -35.61 17.07
N GLY A 52 -5.02 -35.25 15.80
CA GLY A 52 -6.04 -35.47 14.76
C GLY A 52 -7.03 -34.31 14.54
N ASP A 53 -7.09 -33.32 15.44
CA ASP A 53 -7.93 -32.14 15.23
C ASP A 53 -7.36 -31.27 14.11
N PHE A 54 -8.26 -30.62 13.36
CA PHE A 54 -7.89 -29.72 12.29
C PHE A 54 -8.77 -28.47 12.27
N SER A 55 -8.23 -27.38 11.73
CA SER A 55 -8.92 -26.13 11.47
C SER A 55 -8.77 -25.77 10.01
N THR A 56 -9.89 -25.44 9.35
CA THR A 56 -9.90 -25.02 7.94
C THR A 56 -10.40 -23.59 7.83
N LYS A 57 -9.70 -22.77 7.04
CA LYS A 57 -10.11 -21.40 6.71
C LYS A 57 -9.91 -21.14 5.22
N GLU A 58 -10.72 -20.26 4.67
CA GLU A 58 -10.65 -19.86 3.27
C GLU A 58 -10.37 -18.36 3.15
N MET A 59 -9.62 -17.99 2.13
CA MET A 59 -9.41 -16.60 1.74
C MET A 59 -9.63 -16.45 0.25
N THR A 60 -10.44 -15.46 -0.13
CA THR A 60 -10.57 -15.04 -1.52
C THR A 60 -9.71 -13.82 -1.77
N ILE A 61 -8.91 -13.87 -2.83
CA ILE A 61 -8.06 -12.79 -3.33
C ILE A 61 -8.70 -12.29 -4.62
N TYR A 62 -8.84 -10.98 -4.76
CA TYR A 62 -9.45 -10.34 -5.92
C TYR A 62 -8.46 -9.38 -6.54
N ASN A 63 -8.34 -9.40 -7.86
CA ASN A 63 -7.74 -8.30 -8.61
C ASN A 63 -8.86 -7.35 -9.07
N LYS A 64 -8.96 -6.21 -8.40
CA LYS A 64 -9.87 -5.11 -8.74
C LYS A 64 -9.20 -4.03 -9.59
N GLY A 65 -7.91 -4.18 -9.88
CA GLY A 65 -7.16 -3.26 -10.72
C GLY A 65 -7.37 -3.53 -12.21
N GLU A 66 -6.84 -2.64 -13.03
CA GLU A 66 -6.90 -2.74 -14.49
C GLU A 66 -5.78 -3.61 -15.08
N GLU A 67 -4.70 -3.83 -14.33
CA GLU A 67 -3.55 -4.62 -14.75
C GLU A 67 -3.51 -6.01 -14.10
N ASP A 68 -2.94 -6.97 -14.82
CA ASP A 68 -2.59 -8.27 -14.27
C ASP A 68 -1.43 -8.11 -13.28
N PHE A 69 -1.46 -8.82 -12.15
CA PHE A 69 -0.37 -8.78 -11.18
C PHE A 69 0.01 -10.16 -10.69
N ASN A 70 1.25 -10.28 -10.23
CA ASN A 70 1.70 -11.42 -9.47
C ASN A 70 1.60 -11.14 -7.98
N TYR A 71 1.21 -12.13 -7.20
CA TYR A 71 1.15 -12.03 -5.76
C TYR A 71 1.96 -13.13 -5.06
N LEU A 72 2.46 -12.78 -3.89
CA LEU A 72 3.17 -13.64 -2.97
C LEU A 72 2.33 -13.85 -1.73
N PHE A 73 2.53 -15.00 -1.11
CA PHE A 73 1.83 -15.40 0.11
C PHE A 73 2.84 -15.86 1.13
N THR A 74 2.77 -15.32 2.35
CA THR A 74 3.71 -15.67 3.42
C THR A 74 3.00 -15.92 4.74
N ASN A 75 3.71 -16.62 5.63
CA ASN A 75 3.26 -16.92 6.97
C ASN A 75 4.09 -16.15 8.00
N ARG A 76 3.44 -15.79 9.11
CA ARG A 76 4.11 -15.15 10.24
C ARG A 76 3.58 -15.71 11.55
N PHE A 77 4.46 -16.35 12.31
CA PHE A 77 4.25 -16.64 13.72
C PHE A 77 4.04 -15.33 14.51
N LEU A 78 3.06 -15.34 15.42
CA LEU A 78 2.72 -14.19 16.24
C LEU A 78 3.09 -14.42 17.70
N THR A 79 2.55 -15.47 18.32
CA THR A 79 2.77 -15.76 19.74
C THR A 79 2.40 -17.21 20.10
N GLY A 80 2.66 -17.60 21.34
CA GLY A 80 2.38 -18.92 21.89
C GLY A 80 3.57 -19.88 21.79
N SER A 81 3.28 -21.17 21.68
CA SER A 81 4.30 -22.23 21.65
C SER A 81 4.85 -22.44 20.25
N GLU A 82 6.11 -22.04 20.04
CA GLU A 82 6.86 -22.38 18.82
C GLU A 82 7.01 -23.89 18.64
N LYS A 83 7.16 -24.63 19.76
CA LYS A 83 7.21 -26.10 19.75
C LYS A 83 5.96 -26.69 19.09
N LEU A 84 4.78 -26.19 19.45
CA LEU A 84 3.52 -26.65 18.85
C LEU A 84 3.38 -26.18 17.40
N TYR A 85 3.67 -24.90 17.13
CA TYR A 85 3.66 -24.32 15.79
C TYR A 85 4.51 -25.15 14.80
N ASN A 86 5.66 -25.63 15.26
CA ASN A 86 6.61 -26.38 14.44
C ASN A 86 6.12 -27.77 14.02
N GLU A 87 5.14 -28.32 14.72
CA GLU A 87 4.63 -29.66 14.47
C GLU A 87 3.32 -29.69 13.69
N PHE A 88 2.61 -28.56 13.57
CA PHE A 88 1.38 -28.53 12.77
C PHE A 88 1.65 -28.86 11.31
N LEU A 89 0.72 -29.61 10.71
CA LEU A 89 0.69 -29.85 9.28
C LEU A 89 -0.18 -28.76 8.63
N LEU A 90 0.37 -28.12 7.60
CA LEU A 90 -0.31 -27.16 6.77
C LEU A 90 -0.54 -27.78 5.40
N THR A 91 -1.79 -27.75 4.95
CA THR A 91 -2.15 -27.99 3.56
C THR A 91 -2.78 -26.73 2.98
N VAL A 92 -2.22 -26.22 1.88
CA VAL A 92 -2.77 -25.09 1.13
C VAL A 92 -3.28 -25.61 -0.21
N ARG A 93 -4.50 -25.24 -0.59
CA ARG A 93 -5.14 -25.70 -1.83
C ARG A 93 -5.83 -24.56 -2.56
N ASP A 94 -5.85 -24.65 -3.88
CA ASP A 94 -6.69 -23.84 -4.76
C ASP A 94 -7.73 -24.72 -5.47
N LYS A 95 -8.41 -24.17 -6.48
CA LYS A 95 -9.34 -24.91 -7.34
C LYS A 95 -8.67 -26.00 -8.20
N ASN A 96 -7.36 -25.91 -8.44
CA ASN A 96 -6.60 -26.78 -9.33
C ASN A 96 -5.91 -27.93 -8.58
N GLY A 97 -5.72 -27.81 -7.26
CA GLY A 97 -5.16 -28.86 -6.43
C GLY A 97 -4.40 -28.34 -5.20
N VAL A 98 -3.42 -29.14 -4.76
CA VAL A 98 -2.60 -28.85 -3.58
C VAL A 98 -1.40 -28.00 -3.98
N LEU A 99 -1.28 -26.83 -3.34
CA LEU A 99 -0.16 -25.90 -3.53
C LEU A 99 0.98 -26.16 -2.56
N PHE A 100 0.65 -26.60 -1.35
CA PHE A 100 1.61 -26.95 -0.31
C PHE A 100 1.02 -28.04 0.58
N ASP A 101 1.86 -29.00 0.97
CA ASP A 101 1.52 -30.02 1.95
C ASP A 101 2.76 -30.37 2.76
N GLY A 102 2.76 -30.08 4.06
CA GLY A 102 3.92 -30.31 4.92
C GLY A 102 3.82 -29.63 6.27
N LYS A 103 4.94 -29.59 7.01
CA LYS A 103 4.98 -28.93 8.32
C LYS A 103 4.90 -27.41 8.16
N LEU A 104 4.12 -26.76 9.03
CA LEU A 104 3.93 -25.32 9.06
C LEU A 104 5.25 -24.54 9.22
N LYS A 105 6.23 -25.07 9.96
CA LYS A 105 7.57 -24.47 10.09
C LYS A 105 8.36 -24.42 8.78
N ASN A 106 8.08 -25.32 7.84
CA ASN A 106 8.76 -25.38 6.55
C ASN A 106 8.08 -24.47 5.52
N PHE A 107 6.98 -23.83 5.90
CA PHE A 107 6.24 -22.91 5.04
C PHE A 107 6.77 -21.49 5.24
N GLU A 108 7.59 -21.03 4.30
CA GLU A 108 8.07 -19.64 4.25
C GLU A 108 7.17 -18.79 3.35
N GLU A 109 7.06 -19.21 2.09
CA GLU A 109 6.25 -18.56 1.06
C GLU A 109 5.69 -19.56 0.04
N LEU A 110 4.64 -19.16 -0.67
CA LEU A 110 4.22 -19.83 -1.90
C LEU A 110 4.97 -19.24 -3.10
N ALA A 111 5.16 -20.07 -4.13
CA ALA A 111 5.61 -19.59 -5.44
C ALA A 111 4.68 -18.49 -5.94
N SER A 112 5.26 -17.46 -6.57
CA SER A 112 4.52 -16.33 -7.13
C SER A 112 3.41 -16.77 -8.08
N ARG A 113 2.24 -16.15 -7.98
CA ARG A 113 1.04 -16.52 -8.73
C ARG A 113 0.44 -15.31 -9.43
N GLU A 114 0.14 -15.50 -10.70
CA GLU A 114 -0.52 -14.49 -11.53
C GLU A 114 -2.03 -14.45 -11.25
N LEU A 115 -2.57 -13.24 -11.07
CA LEU A 115 -4.00 -12.99 -10.97
C LEU A 115 -4.39 -11.89 -11.96
N LYS A 116 -5.20 -12.26 -12.95
CA LYS A 116 -5.63 -11.36 -14.02
C LYS A 116 -6.59 -10.29 -13.52
N SER A 117 -6.61 -9.15 -14.20
CA SER A 117 -7.57 -8.07 -13.93
C SER A 117 -9.01 -8.60 -13.91
N GLY A 118 -9.75 -8.26 -12.84
CA GLY A 118 -11.13 -8.68 -12.62
C GLY A 118 -11.31 -10.11 -12.09
N ASP A 119 -10.25 -10.93 -12.09
CA ASP A 119 -10.33 -12.32 -11.61
C ASP A 119 -10.24 -12.41 -10.08
N SER A 120 -10.65 -13.57 -9.58
CA SER A 120 -10.48 -13.93 -8.18
C SER A 120 -10.00 -15.37 -8.00
N GLU A 121 -9.28 -15.58 -6.90
CA GLU A 121 -8.77 -16.88 -6.50
C GLU A 121 -9.15 -17.18 -5.06
N VAL A 122 -9.60 -18.40 -4.80
CA VAL A 122 -9.92 -18.90 -3.46
C VAL A 122 -8.81 -19.85 -3.03
N LEU A 123 -8.20 -19.56 -1.88
CA LEU A 123 -7.23 -20.41 -1.22
C LEU A 123 -7.83 -21.00 0.05
N THR A 124 -7.73 -22.32 0.18
CA THR A 124 -8.16 -23.07 1.37
C THR A 124 -6.95 -23.51 2.17
N PHE A 125 -6.93 -23.15 3.45
CA PHE A 125 -5.88 -23.45 4.41
C PHE A 125 -6.41 -24.45 5.42
N LYS A 126 -5.84 -25.65 5.44
CA LYS A 126 -6.10 -26.65 6.47
C LYS A 126 -4.87 -26.78 7.35
N VAL A 127 -5.07 -26.60 8.65
CA VAL A 127 -4.02 -26.79 9.67
C VAL A 127 -4.44 -27.96 10.54
N GLU A 128 -3.61 -28.98 10.65
CA GLU A 128 -3.92 -30.25 11.34
C GLU A 128 -2.85 -30.59 12.37
N MET A 129 -3.30 -31.05 13.53
CA MET A 129 -2.45 -31.62 14.57
C MET A 129 -2.13 -33.09 14.25
N PRO A 130 -0.85 -33.47 14.05
CA PRO A 130 -0.50 -34.86 13.81
C PRO A 130 -0.96 -35.80 14.94
N TYR A 131 -1.34 -37.03 14.58
CA TYR A 131 -1.73 -38.08 15.53
C TYR A 131 -0.58 -38.56 16.44
N GLU A 132 0.66 -38.37 15.99
CA GLU A 132 1.87 -38.79 16.70
C GLU A 132 2.25 -37.87 17.87
N LEU A 133 1.58 -36.72 18.02
CA LEU A 133 1.88 -35.78 19.09
C LEU A 133 1.35 -36.28 20.44
N GLY A 134 2.23 -36.33 21.44
CA GLY A 134 1.90 -36.80 22.78
C GLY A 134 1.31 -35.73 23.70
N ASN A 135 1.09 -36.11 24.97
CA ASN A 135 0.51 -35.26 26.00
C ASN A 135 1.36 -34.01 26.33
N GLU A 136 2.64 -33.99 25.93
CA GLU A 136 3.53 -32.85 26.08
C GLU A 136 3.13 -31.62 25.25
N PHE A 137 2.15 -31.78 24.35
CA PHE A 137 1.55 -30.69 23.58
C PHE A 137 0.17 -30.26 24.11
N GLN A 138 -0.37 -30.98 25.10
CA GLN A 138 -1.69 -30.70 25.66
C GLN A 138 -1.70 -29.37 26.41
N GLY A 139 -2.70 -28.53 26.14
CA GLY A 139 -2.87 -27.22 26.77
C GLY A 139 -1.95 -26.12 26.20
N LEU A 140 -1.10 -26.45 25.23
CA LEU A 140 -0.36 -25.45 24.48
C LEU A 140 -1.27 -24.71 23.50
N SER A 141 -0.94 -23.46 23.23
CA SER A 141 -1.60 -22.63 22.22
C SER A 141 -0.57 -22.02 21.30
N THR A 142 -0.97 -21.72 20.07
CA THR A 142 -0.17 -20.92 19.14
C THR A 142 -1.06 -20.05 18.27
N GLU A 143 -0.50 -18.90 17.92
CA GLU A 143 -1.12 -17.92 17.05
C GLU A 143 -0.18 -17.57 15.90
N PHE A 144 -0.71 -17.59 14.68
CA PHE A 144 -0.01 -17.19 13.48
C PHE A 144 -0.98 -16.61 12.45
N GLN A 145 -0.45 -15.88 11.49
CA GLN A 145 -1.23 -15.27 10.44
C GLN A 145 -0.61 -15.47 9.07
N PHE A 146 -1.47 -15.53 8.07
CA PHE A 146 -1.07 -15.48 6.68
C PHE A 146 -1.28 -14.09 6.09
N LYS A 147 -0.39 -13.71 5.17
CA LYS A 147 -0.42 -12.43 4.47
C LYS A 147 -0.22 -12.60 2.97
N VAL A 148 -0.84 -11.70 2.21
CA VAL A 148 -0.77 -11.62 0.76
C VAL A 148 -0.13 -10.28 0.38
N PHE A 149 0.74 -10.29 -0.62
CA PHE A 149 1.44 -9.11 -1.12
C PHE A 149 1.50 -9.12 -2.64
N VAL A 150 1.48 -7.95 -3.27
CA VAL A 150 1.70 -7.82 -4.72
C VAL A 150 3.20 -7.71 -5.00
N GLU A 151 3.69 -8.57 -5.88
CA GLU A 151 5.08 -8.60 -6.31
C GLU A 151 5.41 -7.30 -7.08
N GLY A 152 6.62 -6.75 -6.88
CA GLY A 152 7.08 -5.54 -7.58
C GLY A 152 6.61 -4.20 -7.00
N THR A 153 5.68 -4.17 -6.04
CA THR A 153 5.38 -2.95 -5.27
C THR A 153 6.47 -2.72 -4.21
N LEU A 154 6.95 -1.48 -4.06
CA LEU A 154 8.12 -1.07 -3.25
C LEU A 154 8.23 -1.83 -1.90
N GLY A 155 8.93 -2.96 -1.94
CA GLY A 155 9.32 -3.76 -0.78
C GLY A 155 8.38 -4.87 -0.31
N GLY A 156 7.33 -5.26 -1.06
CA GLY A 156 6.44 -6.37 -0.66
C GLY A 156 5.84 -6.21 0.76
N ALA A 157 5.81 -4.99 1.29
CA ALA A 157 5.56 -4.69 2.69
C ALA A 157 4.27 -3.90 2.93
N ILE A 158 3.53 -3.57 1.88
CA ILE A 158 2.27 -2.86 2.01
C ILE A 158 1.15 -3.90 1.93
N PRO A 159 0.55 -4.36 3.04
CA PRO A 159 -0.82 -4.86 2.97
C PRO A 159 -1.62 -3.76 2.29
N VAL A 160 -2.53 -4.08 1.37
CA VAL A 160 -3.28 -3.06 0.61
C VAL A 160 -4.29 -2.35 1.51
N GLU A 161 -3.75 -1.52 2.39
CA GLU A 161 -4.35 -0.32 2.87
C GLU A 161 -4.02 0.75 1.83
N HIS A 162 -5.08 1.20 1.16
CA HIS A 162 -5.23 2.46 0.46
C HIS A 162 -3.95 3.30 0.48
N ARG A 163 -3.14 3.20 -0.59
CA ARG A 163 -2.02 4.11 -0.82
C ARG A 163 -2.51 5.52 -0.55
N LEU A 164 -1.90 6.19 0.41
CA LEU A 164 -2.30 7.55 0.77
C LEU A 164 -2.15 8.42 -0.48
N PRO A 165 -3.11 9.33 -0.76
CA PRO A 165 -3.00 10.22 -1.90
C PRO A 165 -1.68 10.99 -1.82
N GLU A 166 -0.99 11.16 -2.95
CA GLU A 166 0.22 11.98 -3.03
C GLU A 166 -0.13 13.45 -2.72
N THR A 167 0.01 13.84 -1.47
CA THR A 167 -0.26 15.20 -0.99
C THR A 167 0.96 16.12 -1.10
N SER A 168 2.15 15.58 -1.34
CA SER A 168 3.41 16.32 -1.38
C SER A 168 3.59 17.10 -2.69
N THR A 169 3.31 16.48 -3.84
CA THR A 169 3.51 17.05 -5.17
C THR A 169 2.78 18.39 -5.35
N ASN A 170 1.56 18.51 -4.80
CA ASN A 170 0.79 19.76 -4.87
C ASN A 170 1.37 20.88 -3.98
N MET A 171 1.90 20.54 -2.80
CA MET A 171 2.52 21.53 -1.89
C MET A 171 3.78 22.17 -2.50
N PHE A 172 4.57 21.39 -3.26
CA PHE A 172 5.74 21.89 -3.97
C PHE A 172 5.39 22.93 -5.04
N HIS A 173 4.30 22.73 -5.79
CA HIS A 173 3.86 23.71 -6.80
C HIS A 173 3.51 25.07 -6.17
N TYR A 174 2.78 25.08 -5.04
CA TYR A 174 2.46 26.32 -4.33
C TYR A 174 3.70 27.02 -3.75
N MET A 175 4.68 26.26 -3.25
CA MET A 175 5.94 26.81 -2.77
C MET A 175 6.77 27.45 -3.89
N ILE A 176 6.84 26.81 -5.06
CA ILE A 176 7.53 27.36 -6.25
C ILE A 176 6.85 28.67 -6.68
N LEU A 177 5.52 28.71 -6.69
CA LEU A 177 4.73 29.89 -7.04
C LEU A 177 4.98 31.05 -6.05
N GLY A 178 5.07 30.74 -4.74
CA GLY A 178 5.45 31.71 -3.71
C GLY A 178 6.87 32.25 -3.88
N ILE A 179 7.84 31.40 -4.22
CA ILE A 179 9.23 31.81 -4.49
C ILE A 179 9.28 32.74 -5.72
N MET A 180 8.55 32.42 -6.79
CA MET A 180 8.46 33.27 -7.98
C MET A 180 7.89 34.65 -7.65
N LEU A 181 6.86 34.72 -6.80
CA LEU A 181 6.27 35.99 -6.35
C LEU A 181 7.27 36.83 -5.53
N LEU A 182 8.00 36.21 -4.60
CA LEU A 182 9.00 36.91 -3.79
C LEU A 182 10.16 37.45 -4.64
N LEU A 183 10.67 36.64 -5.58
CA LEU A 183 11.74 37.06 -6.49
C LEU A 183 11.26 38.16 -7.44
N GLY A 184 10.05 38.03 -7.99
CA GLY A 184 9.44 39.04 -8.85
C GLY A 184 9.22 40.37 -8.13
N GLY A 185 8.61 40.34 -6.93
CA GLY A 185 8.38 41.51 -6.11
C GLY A 185 9.69 42.18 -5.64
N GLY A 186 10.68 41.38 -5.24
CA GLY A 186 12.00 41.86 -4.84
C GLY A 186 12.75 42.55 -5.99
N SER A 187 12.68 41.97 -7.19
CA SER A 187 13.27 42.56 -8.40
C SER A 187 12.62 43.91 -8.75
N LEU A 188 11.28 43.98 -8.74
CA LEU A 188 10.55 45.23 -8.98
C LEU A 188 10.89 46.32 -7.96
N TYR A 189 10.92 45.97 -6.68
CA TYR A 189 11.32 46.89 -5.60
C TYR A 189 12.74 47.42 -5.80
N TYR A 190 13.68 46.53 -6.18
CA TYR A 190 15.06 46.90 -6.46
C TYR A 190 15.18 47.89 -7.62
N PHE A 191 14.48 47.66 -8.73
CA PHE A 191 14.45 48.56 -9.87
C PHE A 191 13.82 49.92 -9.54
N GLN A 192 12.76 49.95 -8.73
CA GLN A 192 12.12 51.19 -8.31
C GLN A 192 13.05 52.03 -7.42
N LYS A 193 13.78 51.38 -6.51
CA LYS A 193 14.76 52.04 -5.64
C LYS A 193 15.93 52.61 -6.44
N ARG A 194 16.48 51.87 -7.41
CA ARG A 194 17.55 52.38 -8.29
C ARG A 194 17.11 53.61 -9.07
N LYS A 195 15.91 53.59 -9.63
CA LYS A 195 15.39 54.72 -10.41
C LYS A 195 15.21 56.00 -9.58
N LYS A 196 14.70 55.86 -8.35
CA LYS A 196 14.52 56.99 -7.41
C LYS A 196 15.85 57.63 -6.98
N ASN A 197 16.96 56.89 -7.03
CA ASN A 197 18.28 57.42 -6.73
C ASN A 197 18.91 58.12 -7.94
N ILE A 198 18.61 57.69 -9.17
CA ILE A 198 19.08 58.36 -10.40
C ILE A 198 18.35 59.68 -10.63
N ASP A 199 17.06 59.77 -10.27
CA ASP A 199 16.27 61.01 -10.39
C ASP A 199 16.60 62.05 -9.28
N LYS A 200 17.60 61.78 -8.42
CA LYS A 200 18.03 62.63 -7.28
C LYS A 200 19.44 63.21 -7.42
N GLU A 201 20.15 62.90 -8.50
CA GLU A 201 21.37 63.59 -8.95
C GLU A 201 21.01 64.56 -10.09
#